data_AF-A0A919J8W4-F1
#
_entry.id   AF-A0A919J8W4-F1
#
_cell.length_a   1.000
_cell.length_b   1.000
_cell.length_c   1.000
_cell.angle_alpha   90.00
_cell.angle_beta   90.00
_cell.angle_gamma   90.00
#
_symmetry.space_group_name_H-M   'P 1'
#
loop_
_entity.id
_entity.type
_entity.pdbx_description
1 polymer ?
#
loop_
_entity_poly.entity_id
_entity_poly.type
_entity_poly.pdbx_seq_one_letter_code
_entity_poly.pdbx_strand_id
1 'polypeptide(L)'
;MDAAPTVRSLTYDAVRMLFNKANAALGANWTLHDLRHSAAKRMVRDPNLTLSDVQWVLGHAHITTTEIYTAPTPDEVITRVLAHHERQRAELAKPPAPPAPGYRPEVLTTLFGAATTGGDTQ
;
A
#
# COMPACT_ATOMS: atom_id res chain seq x y z
N MET A 1 -1.94 53.05 -10.83
CA MET A 1 -2.02 51.67 -11.36
C MET A 1 -0.70 51.00 -11.03
N ASP A 2 -0.59 50.37 -9.86
CA ASP A 2 0.61 49.63 -9.47
C ASP A 2 0.75 48.40 -10.37
N ALA A 3 1.91 48.27 -11.02
CA ALA A 3 2.23 47.11 -11.83
C ALA A 3 2.31 45.87 -10.91
N ALA A 4 1.54 44.83 -11.24
CA ALA A 4 1.62 43.56 -10.54
C ALA A 4 3.06 43.03 -10.54
N PRO A 5 3.57 42.49 -9.41
CA PRO A 5 4.95 42.04 -9.34
C PRO A 5 5.22 40.96 -10.39
N THR A 6 6.24 41.17 -11.20
CA THR A 6 6.69 40.19 -12.19
C THR A 6 7.20 38.96 -11.46
N VAL A 7 6.50 37.83 -11.60
CA VAL A 7 6.95 36.55 -11.07
C VAL A 7 8.17 36.09 -11.86
N ARG A 8 9.35 36.10 -11.23
CA ARG A 8 10.59 35.59 -11.82
C ARG A 8 10.74 34.11 -11.46
N SER A 9 10.88 33.26 -12.48
CA SER A 9 11.19 31.84 -12.29
C SER A 9 12.50 31.67 -11.51
N LEU A 10 12.49 30.74 -10.55
CA LEU A 10 13.69 30.37 -9.80
C LEU A 10 14.66 29.63 -10.71
N THR A 11 15.93 30.02 -10.65
CA THR A 11 17.02 29.24 -11.25
C THR A 11 17.29 28.00 -10.39
N TYR A 12 17.97 27.00 -10.96
CA TYR A 12 18.37 25.80 -10.23
C TYR A 12 19.11 26.13 -8.92
N ASP A 13 20.10 27.04 -8.98
CA ASP A 13 20.88 27.43 -7.81
C ASP A 13 20.02 28.12 -6.74
N ALA A 14 19.05 28.94 -7.15
CA ALA A 14 18.12 29.57 -6.22
C ALA A 14 17.26 28.52 -5.50
N VAL A 15 16.75 27.52 -6.23
CA VAL A 15 16.00 26.40 -5.63
C VAL A 15 16.89 25.58 -4.69
N ARG A 16 18.12 25.28 -5.12
CA ARG A 16 19.10 24.52 -4.31
C ARG A 16 19.44 25.26 -3.01
N MET A 17 19.65 26.57 -3.06
CA MET A 17 19.92 27.39 -1.88
C MET A 17 18.71 27.48 -0.96
N LEU A 18 17.50 27.62 -1.51
CA LEU A 18 16.26 27.57 -0.71
C LEU A 18 16.12 26.23 0.01
N PHE A 19 16.40 25.12 -0.67
CA PHE A 19 16.34 23.79 -0.10
C PHE A 19 17.40 23.59 1.01
N ASN A 20 18.64 24.04 0.78
CA ASN A 20 19.69 24.01 1.81
C ASN A 20 19.30 24.82 3.06
N LYS A 21 18.68 25.99 2.86
CA LYS A 21 18.18 26.81 3.97
C LYS A 21 17.10 26.09 4.76
N ALA A 22 16.18 25.39 4.08
CA ALA A 22 15.16 24.59 4.73
C ALA A 22 15.76 23.43 5.53
N ASN A 23 16.73 22.71 4.96
CA ASN A 23 17.49 21.66 5.68
C ASN A 23 18.15 22.19 6.95
N ALA A 24 18.83 23.34 6.88
CA ALA A 24 19.46 23.96 8.04
C ALA A 24 18.45 24.33 9.13
N ALA A 25 17.29 24.90 8.75
CA ALA A 25 16.22 25.25 9.69
C ALA A 25 15.60 24.02 10.38
N LEU A 26 15.59 22.87 9.70
CA LEU A 26 15.06 21.60 10.21
C LEU A 26 16.11 20.76 10.94
N GLY A 27 17.38 21.16 10.95
CA GLY A 27 18.48 20.32 11.46
C GLY A 27 18.64 19.03 10.66
N ALA A 28 18.30 19.05 9.37
CA ALA A 28 18.22 17.88 8.51
C ALA A 28 19.25 17.92 7.38
N ASN A 29 19.46 16.78 6.71
CA ASN A 29 20.42 16.65 5.62
C ASN A 29 19.80 15.88 4.43
N TRP A 30 18.62 16.31 4.00
CA TRP A 30 17.95 15.68 2.85
C TRP A 30 18.56 16.16 1.55
N THR A 31 18.61 15.28 0.57
CA THR A 31 18.92 15.63 -0.82
C THR A 31 17.64 15.74 -1.66
N LEU A 32 17.72 16.36 -2.85
CA LEU A 32 16.62 16.33 -3.81
C LEU A 32 16.28 14.90 -4.25
N HIS A 33 17.26 14.00 -4.22
CA HIS A 33 17.07 12.59 -4.52
C HIS A 33 16.21 11.91 -3.45
N ASP A 34 16.40 12.24 -2.16
CA ASP A 34 15.57 11.72 -1.07
C ASP A 34 14.12 12.18 -1.18
N LEU A 35 13.90 13.41 -1.67
CA LEU A 35 12.56 13.89 -1.97
C LEU A 35 11.92 13.10 -3.12
N ARG A 36 12.67 12.83 -4.20
CA ARG A 36 12.21 11.97 -5.30
C ARG A 36 11.85 10.58 -4.81
N HIS A 37 12.69 9.96 -3.97
CA HIS A 37 12.40 8.66 -3.37
C HIS A 37 11.12 8.69 -2.54
N SER A 38 10.97 9.70 -1.70
CA SER A 38 9.81 9.84 -0.81
C SER A 38 8.51 10.03 -1.59
N ALA A 39 8.54 10.89 -2.63
CA ALA A 39 7.40 11.10 -3.51
C ALA A 39 7.05 9.82 -4.28
N ALA A 40 8.03 9.16 -4.89
CA ALA A 40 7.83 7.93 -5.64
C ALA A 40 7.23 6.82 -4.78
N LYS A 41 7.77 6.59 -3.57
CA LYS A 41 7.21 5.60 -2.63
C LYS A 41 5.77 5.92 -2.23
N ARG A 42 5.41 7.20 -2.05
CA ARG A 42 4.03 7.60 -1.76
C ARG A 42 3.10 7.34 -2.94
N MET A 43 3.50 7.76 -4.14
CA MET A 43 2.70 7.56 -5.36
C MET A 43 2.46 6.08 -5.67
N VAL A 44 3.48 5.23 -5.55
CA VAL A 44 3.34 3.78 -5.78
C VAL A 44 2.40 3.10 -4.78
N ARG A 45 2.16 3.71 -3.61
CA ARG A 45 1.25 3.21 -2.58
C ARG A 45 -0.17 3.77 -2.71
N ASP A 46 -0.39 4.74 -3.60
CA ASP A 46 -1.71 5.29 -3.83
C ASP A 46 -2.53 4.31 -4.69
N PRO A 47 -3.67 3.79 -4.20
CA PRO A 47 -4.50 2.87 -4.98
C PRO A 47 -5.10 3.49 -6.25
N ASN A 48 -5.08 4.81 -6.39
CA ASN A 48 -5.58 5.53 -7.56
C ASN A 48 -4.50 5.78 -8.62
N LEU A 49 -3.25 5.38 -8.37
CA LEU A 49 -2.14 5.53 -9.32
C LEU A 49 -1.61 4.17 -9.74
N THR A 50 -1.43 3.98 -11.04
CA THR A 50 -0.73 2.81 -11.57
C THR A 50 0.79 3.03 -11.56
N LEU A 51 1.56 1.94 -11.58
CA LEU A 51 3.02 2.04 -11.69
C LEU A 51 3.47 2.78 -12.97
N SER A 52 2.69 2.65 -14.05
CA SER A 52 2.90 3.37 -15.31
C SER A 52 2.66 4.88 -15.17
N ASP A 53 1.67 5.31 -14.38
CA ASP A 53 1.45 6.74 -14.09
C ASP A 53 2.65 7.31 -13.33
N VAL A 54 3.14 6.58 -12.34
CA VAL A 54 4.34 6.98 -11.59
C VAL A 54 5.57 7.05 -12.50
N GLN A 55 5.76 6.08 -13.39
CA GLN A 55 6.84 6.11 -14.37
C GLN A 55 6.79 7.38 -15.23
N TRP A 56 5.60 7.74 -15.72
CA TRP A 56 5.39 8.92 -16.54
C TRP A 56 5.71 10.20 -15.78
N VAL A 57 5.18 10.36 -14.56
CA VAL A 57 5.46 11.51 -13.69
C VAL A 57 6.95 11.66 -13.39
N LEU A 58 7.64 10.53 -13.17
CA LEU A 58 9.07 10.52 -12.87
C LEU A 58 9.96 10.69 -14.11
N GLY A 59 9.39 10.62 -15.33
CA GLY A 59 10.14 10.71 -16.58
C GLY A 59 11.09 9.53 -16.80
N HIS A 60 10.75 8.35 -16.28
CA HIS A 60 11.57 7.15 -16.47
C HIS A 60 11.32 6.51 -17.84
N ALA A 61 12.41 6.19 -18.55
CA ALA A 61 12.35 5.52 -19.85
C ALA A 61 11.89 4.05 -19.75
N HIS A 62 12.21 3.39 -18.64
CA HIS A 62 11.89 1.98 -18.41
C HIS A 62 11.12 1.81 -17.09
N ILE A 63 10.09 0.96 -17.11
CA ILE A 63 9.27 0.69 -15.93
C ILE A 63 10.09 0.05 -14.81
N THR A 64 11.10 -0.74 -15.17
CA THR A 64 12.03 -1.38 -14.24
C THR A 64 12.79 -0.38 -13.37
N THR A 65 13.06 0.83 -13.88
CA THR A 65 13.64 1.91 -13.07
C THR A 65 12.65 2.44 -12.02
N THR A 66 11.35 2.35 -12.28
CA THR A 66 10.30 2.74 -11.33
C THR A 66 9.97 1.62 -10.35
N GLU A 67 10.14 0.35 -10.75
CA GLU A 67 9.89 -0.82 -9.90
C GLU A 67 10.71 -0.81 -8.60
N ILE A 68 11.86 -0.12 -8.56
CA ILE A 68 12.67 0.05 -7.34
C ILE A 68 11.89 0.67 -6.17
N TYR A 69 10.79 1.37 -6.45
CA TYR A 69 9.94 2.00 -5.42
C TYR A 69 8.80 1.11 -4.92
N THR A 70 8.61 -0.08 -5.50
CA THR A 70 7.53 -1.01 -5.13
C THR A 70 7.84 -1.83 -3.88
N ALA A 71 9.13 -1.98 -3.56
CA ALA A 71 9.57 -2.79 -2.44
C ALA A 71 9.01 -2.23 -1.10
N PRO A 72 8.20 -3.01 -0.37
CA PRO A 72 7.76 -2.63 0.97
C PRO A 72 8.95 -2.68 1.96
N THR A 73 8.79 -1.97 3.07
CA THR A 73 9.71 -2.11 4.20
C THR A 73 9.49 -3.44 4.92
N PRO A 74 10.49 -3.99 5.63
CA PRO A 74 10.33 -5.23 6.39
C PRO A 74 9.15 -5.19 7.37
N ASP A 75 8.97 -4.09 8.09
CA ASP A 75 7.87 -3.93 9.06
C ASP A 75 6.49 -3.98 8.39
N GLU A 76 6.36 -3.41 7.19
CA GLU A 76 5.12 -3.49 6.40
C GLU A 76 4.86 -4.91 5.94
N VAL A 77 5.89 -5.66 5.53
CA VAL A 77 5.74 -7.07 5.15
C VAL A 77 5.28 -7.89 6.35
N ILE A 78 5.93 -7.75 7.50
CA ILE A 78 5.57 -8.45 8.74
C ILE A 78 4.10 -8.17 9.09
N THR A 79 3.74 -6.89 9.14
CA THR A 79 2.37 -6.46 9.47
C THR A 79 1.34 -7.06 8.51
N ARG A 80 1.60 -7.02 7.20
CA ARG A 80 0.68 -7.55 6.16
C ARG A 80 0.53 -9.07 6.23
N VAL A 81 1.63 -9.79 6.48
CA VAL A 81 1.63 -11.26 6.57
C VAL A 81 0.88 -11.72 7.81
N LEU A 82 1.11 -11.09 8.97
CA LEU A 82 0.36 -11.39 10.20
C LEU A 82 -1.14 -11.16 9.99
N ALA A 83 -1.52 -10.01 9.44
CA ALA A 83 -2.92 -9.70 9.14
C ALA A 83 -3.53 -10.69 8.13
N HIS A 84 -2.76 -11.18 7.16
CA HIS A 84 -3.21 -12.23 6.24
C HIS A 84 -3.54 -13.53 6.97
N HIS A 85 -2.65 -14.00 7.85
CA HIS A 85 -2.91 -15.21 8.63
C HIS A 85 -4.11 -15.08 9.57
N GLU A 86 -4.32 -13.91 10.18
CA GLU A 86 -5.51 -13.64 10.98
C GLU A 86 -6.80 -13.76 10.17
N ARG A 87 -6.85 -13.16 8.97
CA ARG A 87 -8.00 -13.29 8.06
C ARG A 87 -8.24 -14.75 7.67
N GLN A 88 -7.19 -15.50 7.37
CA GLN A 88 -7.31 -16.92 7.03
C GLN A 88 -7.87 -17.74 8.20
N ARG A 89 -7.39 -17.51 9.42
CA ARG A 89 -7.93 -18.18 10.61
C ARG A 89 -9.40 -17.85 10.86
N ALA A 90 -9.79 -16.59 10.67
CA ALA A 90 -11.17 -16.16 10.84
C ALA A 90 -12.10 -16.82 9.80
N GLU A 91 -11.67 -16.92 8.54
CA GLU A 91 -12.44 -17.61 7.49
C GLU A 91 -12.56 -19.11 7.76
N LEU A 92 -11.50 -19.76 8.22
CA LEU A 92 -11.54 -21.19 8.58
C LEU A 92 -12.41 -21.47 9.81
N ALA A 93 -12.50 -20.51 10.74
CA ALA A 93 -13.38 -20.61 11.91
C ALA A 93 -14.86 -20.34 11.58
N LYS A 94 -15.16 -19.81 10.39
CA LYS A 94 -16.54 -19.55 9.97
C LYS A 94 -17.26 -20.89 9.77
N PRO A 95 -18.41 -21.12 10.41
CA PRO A 95 -19.16 -22.35 10.20
C PRO A 95 -19.54 -22.48 8.72
N PRO A 96 -19.57 -23.71 8.17
CA PRO A 96 -19.94 -23.93 6.79
C PRO A 96 -21.33 -23.36 6.53
N ALA A 97 -21.52 -22.80 5.33
CA ALA A 97 -22.84 -22.35 4.92
C ALA A 97 -23.84 -23.52 5.04
N PRO A 98 -25.10 -23.26 5.46
CA PRO A 98 -26.10 -24.30 5.47
C PRO A 98 -26.24 -24.89 4.06
N PRO A 99 -26.53 -26.20 3.95
CA PRO A 99 -26.74 -26.84 2.66
C PRO A 99 -27.81 -26.12 1.84
N ALA A 100 -27.67 -26.13 0.52
CA ALA A 100 -28.66 -25.54 -0.37
C ALA A 100 -30.06 -26.17 -0.15
N PRO A 101 -31.16 -25.41 -0.35
CA PRO A 101 -32.51 -25.94 -0.21
C PRO A 101 -32.73 -27.16 -1.12
N GLY A 102 -33.37 -28.21 -0.59
CA GLY A 102 -33.68 -29.44 -1.32
C GLY A 102 -32.74 -30.62 -1.05
N TYR A 103 -31.61 -30.39 -0.37
CA TYR A 103 -30.78 -31.50 0.13
C TYR A 103 -31.33 -32.05 1.45
N ARG A 104 -31.43 -33.38 1.53
CA ARG A 104 -31.83 -34.09 2.74
C ARG A 104 -30.65 -34.20 3.72
N PRO A 105 -30.78 -33.75 4.98
CA PRO A 105 -29.69 -33.76 5.96
C PRO A 105 -29.08 -35.15 6.19
N GLU A 106 -29.91 -36.19 6.12
CA GLU A 106 -29.49 -37.58 6.38
C GLU A 106 -28.57 -38.11 5.28
N VAL A 107 -28.84 -37.72 4.03
CA VAL A 107 -28.01 -38.07 2.87
C VAL A 107 -26.66 -37.36 2.96
N LEU A 108 -26.66 -36.07 3.32
CA LEU A 108 -25.41 -35.32 3.51
C LEU A 108 -24.56 -35.90 4.63
N THR A 109 -25.19 -36.32 5.74
CA THR A 109 -24.49 -37.00 6.86
C THR A 109 -23.88 -38.33 6.42
N THR A 110 -24.52 -39.06 5.51
CA THR A 110 -23.99 -40.32 4.98
C THR A 110 -22.81 -40.09 4.04
N LEU A 111 -22.88 -39.05 3.20
CA LEU A 111 -21.84 -38.72 2.21
C LEU A 111 -20.60 -38.09 2.83
N PHE A 112 -20.77 -37.24 3.85
CA PHE A 112 -19.70 -36.43 4.42
C PHE A 112 -19.35 -36.80 5.87
N GLY A 113 -20.08 -37.73 6.49
CA GLY A 113 -20.00 -38.03 7.92
C GLY A 113 -20.78 -37.02 8.77
N ALA A 114 -21.04 -37.36 10.03
CA ALA A 114 -21.59 -36.41 10.98
C ALA A 114 -20.51 -35.37 11.33
N ALA A 115 -20.76 -34.10 10.99
CA ALA A 115 -19.99 -33.01 11.56
C ALA A 115 -20.23 -33.03 13.07
N THR A 116 -19.21 -33.36 13.85
CA THR A 116 -19.23 -33.19 15.29
C THR A 116 -19.29 -31.69 15.56
N THR A 117 -20.49 -31.12 15.60
CA THR A 117 -20.75 -29.82 16.19
C THR A 117 -20.41 -29.93 17.67
N GLY A 118 -19.17 -29.60 18.02
CA GLY A 118 -18.74 -29.44 19.41
C GLY A 118 -19.57 -28.33 20.04
N GLY A 119 -20.44 -28.70 20.98
CA GLY A 119 -21.36 -27.78 21.62
C GLY A 119 -22.21 -28.43 22.71
N ASP A 120 -21.61 -29.30 23.53
CA ASP A 120 -22.15 -29.61 24.85
C ASP A 120 -21.17 -29.03 25.89
N THR A 121 -21.59 -27.95 26.55
CA THR A 121 -21.08 -27.60 27.87
C THR A 121 -22.26 -27.70 28.84
N GLN A 122 -22.01 -28.49 29.87
CA GLN A 122 -22.83 -28.83 31.03
C GLN A 122 -23.39 -27.62 31.78
#